data_AF-A0A668A512-F1
#
_entry.id   AF-A0A668A512-F1
#
_cell.length_a   1.000
_cell.length_b   1.000
_cell.length_c   1.000
_cell.angle_alpha   90.00
_cell.angle_beta   90.00
_cell.angle_gamma   90.00
#
_symmetry.space_group_name_H-M   'P 1'
#
loop_
_entity.id
_entity.type
_entity.pdbx_description
1 polymer ?
#
loop_
_entity_poly.entity_id
_entity_poly.type
_entity_poly.pdbx_seq_one_letter_code
_entity_poly.pdbx_strand_id
1 'polypeptide(L)'
;MLCKQPMHLCPSERPWVYCVIDQQEADLKPKMEKRSDNLEKSGSKIGQVNRQLRRSYDVNFKMMVINEAESSNNCKAAVKYGVTECNVRRWRAQKDHLKNAHSQRKAFRGPQSGRFQELDRRVCAYVDERRKDGMPISRAVIQLKAVEIAKELNIPTADFKASLGWCKRMMRRNGLTLRRRTSLAQRLPSDFGEKLLSFQRYVINLRKKHSYPLDQIGNADQTPVFFDMPTPVTVHKKACLADGTKLPPYVVLKRKTVPKEAMPAGIIVRAQEKGWMETELVVDWLKVVWGRRRGGLRKKRNMLILDAFRGHLSDPVKKQVKAMNGDLVIIPGGMTSQLQVLDVVVNKPFKDNLRKKYTEWLLSGDHALTPTGKIQKPSVRLLCEWILHAWDAVSPKSIIHGFKKCCISNALDGSEDDVLWEEPAEPEDGSEDSDTEHSEAEDVCEE
;
A
#
# COMPACT_ATOMS: atom_id res chain seq x y z
N MET A 1 -38.63 42.85 -18.30
CA MET A 1 -38.48 42.91 -16.83
C MET A 1 -37.01 42.82 -16.51
N LEU A 2 -36.56 43.77 -15.69
CA LEU A 2 -35.17 44.21 -15.54
C LEU A 2 -34.28 43.21 -14.77
N CYS A 3 -33.04 43.19 -15.24
CA CYS A 3 -31.82 42.72 -14.59
C CYS A 3 -31.63 43.34 -13.19
N LYS A 4 -31.20 42.53 -12.21
CA LYS A 4 -30.42 42.98 -11.04
C LYS A 4 -29.40 41.91 -10.63
N GLN A 5 -28.13 42.20 -10.92
CA GLN A 5 -26.94 41.82 -10.15
C GLN A 5 -26.67 42.94 -9.10
N PRO A 6 -25.61 42.94 -8.24
CA PRO A 6 -24.69 41.90 -7.70
C PRO A 6 -24.34 42.10 -6.18
N MET A 7 -23.28 41.40 -5.72
CA MET A 7 -22.32 41.71 -4.62
C MET A 7 -22.60 41.10 -3.24
N HIS A 8 -21.86 40.06 -2.83
CA HIS A 8 -20.53 40.06 -2.16
C HIS A 8 -20.59 40.48 -0.69
N LEU A 9 -20.17 39.57 0.21
CA LEU A 9 -19.24 39.79 1.34
C LEU A 9 -18.90 38.44 2.02
N CYS A 10 -17.61 38.11 2.08
CA CYS A 10 -16.94 37.25 3.08
C CYS A 10 -16.39 38.21 4.18
N PRO A 11 -15.80 37.82 5.35
CA PRO A 11 -15.27 36.51 5.79
C PRO A 11 -15.40 36.17 7.31
N SER A 12 -14.79 35.05 7.73
CA SER A 12 -14.42 34.64 9.12
C SER A 12 -15.59 34.29 10.06
N GLU A 13 -15.58 33.26 10.93
CA GLU A 13 -14.58 32.68 11.81
C GLU A 13 -14.91 31.20 12.11
N ARG A 14 -13.92 30.43 12.59
CA ARG A 14 -14.13 29.08 13.18
C ARG A 14 -14.72 29.26 14.60
N PRO A 15 -15.37 28.22 15.14
CA PRO A 15 -14.63 27.47 16.16
C PRO A 15 -14.80 25.95 16.07
N TRP A 16 -13.70 25.28 16.43
CA TRP A 16 -13.67 23.88 16.80
C TRP A 16 -14.42 23.69 18.12
N VAL A 17 -15.35 22.74 18.18
CA VAL A 17 -15.86 22.21 19.45
C VAL A 17 -15.82 20.69 19.39
N TYR A 18 -15.05 20.14 20.33
CA TYR A 18 -14.98 18.73 20.68
C TYR A 18 -16.35 18.24 21.16
N CYS A 19 -16.76 17.03 20.77
CA CYS A 19 -17.76 16.29 21.54
C CYS A 19 -17.15 14.98 22.02
N VAL A 20 -17.22 14.83 23.33
CA VAL A 20 -16.63 13.80 24.17
C VAL A 20 -17.49 12.53 24.13
N ILE A 21 -16.81 11.43 24.39
CA ILE A 21 -17.26 10.05 24.56
C ILE A 21 -18.41 9.96 25.58
N ASP A 22 -19.45 9.17 25.28
CA ASP A 22 -20.25 8.49 26.30
C ASP A 22 -20.30 7.00 25.96
N GLN A 23 -19.52 6.23 26.72
CA GLN A 23 -19.45 4.77 26.65
C GLN A 23 -19.79 4.29 28.06
N GLN A 24 -20.96 3.68 28.22
CA GLN A 24 -21.42 3.12 29.48
C GLN A 24 -20.50 1.97 29.90
N GLU A 25 -19.87 2.11 31.07
CA GLU A 25 -19.16 1.04 31.78
C GLU A 25 -20.15 0.02 32.34
N ALA A 26 -19.92 -1.26 32.05
CA ALA A 26 -20.52 -2.38 32.75
C ALA A 26 -19.46 -3.03 33.66
N ASP A 27 -19.70 -2.88 34.96
CA ASP A 27 -18.97 -3.47 36.08
C ASP A 27 -18.94 -5.01 36.05
N LEU A 28 -17.75 -5.61 35.99
CA LEU A 28 -17.51 -6.96 36.51
C LEU A 28 -16.08 -7.07 37.08
N LYS A 29 -15.95 -6.93 38.40
CA LYS A 29 -14.77 -7.32 39.19
C LYS A 29 -14.75 -8.83 39.43
N PRO A 30 -13.58 -9.48 39.41
CA PRO A 30 -13.33 -10.63 40.26
C PRO A 30 -12.28 -10.34 41.34
N LYS A 31 -12.54 -10.97 42.49
CA LYS A 31 -11.89 -10.82 43.79
C LYS A 31 -10.44 -11.31 43.80
N MET A 32 -9.59 -10.56 44.51
CA MET A 32 -8.32 -11.04 45.04
C MET A 32 -8.58 -12.08 46.13
N GLU A 33 -8.05 -13.29 45.96
CA GLU A 33 -7.95 -14.29 47.01
C GLU A 33 -6.48 -14.59 47.27
N LYS A 34 -6.06 -14.37 48.52
CA LYS A 34 -4.70 -14.67 49.01
C LYS A 34 -4.58 -16.17 49.22
N ARG A 35 -3.55 -16.80 48.66
CA ARG A 35 -3.00 -18.06 49.19
C ARG A 35 -1.49 -17.96 49.26
N SER A 36 -1.00 -17.93 50.49
CA SER A 36 0.32 -18.41 50.90
C SER A 36 0.46 -19.88 50.55
N ASP A 37 1.65 -20.30 50.12
CA ASP A 37 2.31 -21.51 50.64
C ASP A 37 3.79 -21.58 50.22
N ASN A 38 4.56 -22.17 51.12
CA ASN A 38 6.02 -22.22 51.16
C ASN A 38 6.65 -23.27 50.23
N LEU A 39 7.90 -22.98 49.89
CA LEU A 39 9.04 -23.84 49.51
C LEU A 39 8.82 -25.36 49.41
N GLU A 40 9.26 -25.95 48.29
CA GLU A 40 10.30 -27.00 48.31
C GLU A 40 11.07 -27.11 46.97
N LYS A 41 12.35 -27.46 47.10
CA LYS A 41 13.37 -27.47 46.04
C LYS A 41 13.37 -28.79 45.25
N SER A 42 13.60 -28.72 43.93
CA SER A 42 14.32 -29.75 43.18
C SER A 42 14.81 -29.14 41.85
N GLY A 43 16.05 -29.42 41.48
CA GLY A 43 16.81 -28.66 40.49
C GLY A 43 16.67 -29.09 39.05
N SER A 44 17.07 -28.21 38.14
CA SER A 44 17.97 -28.54 37.03
C SER A 44 18.47 -27.23 36.40
N LYS A 45 19.80 -27.08 36.37
CA LYS A 45 20.51 -25.94 35.79
C LYS A 45 20.50 -26.07 34.27
N ILE A 46 19.64 -25.31 33.58
CA ILE A 46 19.79 -25.06 32.14
C ILE A 46 19.65 -23.55 31.94
N GLY A 47 20.68 -22.95 31.33
CA GLY A 47 20.98 -21.52 31.33
C GLY A 47 19.84 -20.63 30.83
N GLN A 48 19.23 -19.89 31.74
CA GLN A 48 18.48 -18.69 31.40
C GLN A 48 19.46 -17.52 31.26
N VAL A 49 19.73 -17.14 30.02
CA VAL A 49 20.29 -15.82 29.73
C VAL A 49 19.30 -14.81 30.28
N ASN A 50 19.64 -14.17 31.39
CA ASN A 50 18.85 -13.11 32.00
C ASN A 50 18.87 -11.91 31.05
N ARG A 51 17.98 -11.89 30.05
CA ARG A 51 17.70 -10.68 29.24
C ARG A 51 17.05 -9.68 30.20
N GLN A 52 17.88 -8.94 30.94
CA GLN A 52 17.42 -7.73 31.60
C GLN A 52 16.77 -6.86 30.51
N LEU A 53 15.47 -6.62 30.62
CA LEU A 53 14.78 -5.67 29.74
C LEU A 53 15.58 -4.36 29.71
N ARG A 54 15.83 -3.81 28.52
CA ARG A 54 16.47 -2.49 28.38
C ARG A 54 15.66 -1.47 29.19
N ARG A 55 16.27 -0.88 30.22
CA ARG A 55 15.65 0.15 31.08
C ARG A 55 16.10 1.54 30.63
N SER A 56 15.15 2.47 30.53
CA SER A 56 15.42 3.88 30.27
C SER A 56 15.25 4.70 31.55
N TYR A 57 16.26 5.47 31.93
CA TYR A 57 16.27 6.27 33.16
C TYR A 57 16.16 7.76 32.85
N ASP A 58 15.27 8.47 33.54
CA ASP A 58 15.17 9.93 33.46
C ASP A 58 16.31 10.65 34.21
N VAL A 59 16.45 11.96 33.99
CA VAL A 59 17.49 12.79 34.60
C VAL A 59 17.34 12.79 36.12
N ASN A 60 16.13 12.86 36.66
CA ASN A 60 15.89 12.83 38.10
C ASN A 60 16.45 11.55 38.75
N PHE A 61 16.14 10.40 38.16
CA PHE A 61 16.66 9.11 38.61
C PHE A 61 18.19 9.09 38.55
N LYS A 62 18.78 9.53 37.43
CA LYS A 62 20.24 9.60 37.29
C LYS A 62 20.88 10.52 38.33
N MET A 63 20.25 11.65 38.65
CA MET A 63 20.74 12.58 39.67
C MET A 63 20.65 11.99 41.08
N MET A 64 19.59 11.25 41.42
CA MET A 64 19.51 10.53 42.71
C MET A 64 20.64 9.50 42.86
N VAL A 65 20.91 8.74 41.80
CA VAL A 65 22.00 7.74 41.78
C VAL A 65 23.37 8.41 41.90
N ILE A 66 23.59 9.55 41.23
CA ILE A 66 24.84 10.33 41.33
C ILE A 66 25.04 10.85 42.75
N ASN A 67 24.01 11.43 43.37
CA ASN A 67 24.10 11.98 44.72
C ASN A 67 24.44 10.89 45.76
N GLU A 68 23.86 9.69 45.63
CA GLU A 68 24.20 8.54 46.46
C GLU A 68 25.63 8.06 46.22
N ALA A 69 26.09 8.05 44.96
CA ALA A 69 27.44 7.62 44.63
C ALA A 69 28.50 8.61 45.16
N GLU A 70 28.16 9.89 45.32
CA GLU A 70 29.02 10.93 45.89
C GLU A 70 29.04 10.91 47.41
N SER A 71 27.92 10.55 48.06
CA SER A 71 27.87 10.38 49.52
C SER A 71 28.45 9.04 49.98
N SER A 72 28.55 8.06 49.09
CA SER A 72 29.06 6.72 49.39
C SER A 72 30.12 6.25 48.39
N ASN A 73 29.80 5.34 47.49
CA ASN A 73 30.63 4.92 46.35
C ASN A 73 29.77 4.36 45.21
N ASN A 74 30.36 4.21 44.01
CA ASN A 74 29.62 3.78 42.82
C ASN A 74 28.96 2.40 42.98
N CYS A 75 29.65 1.45 43.61
CA CYS A 75 29.15 0.09 43.80
C CYS A 75 27.93 0.05 44.73
N LYS A 76 27.96 0.84 45.83
CA LYS A 76 26.83 0.96 46.77
C LYS A 76 25.62 1.61 46.11
N ALA A 77 25.81 2.67 45.33
CA ALA A 77 24.74 3.31 44.57
C ALA A 77 24.16 2.36 43.50
N ALA A 78 25.00 1.62 42.79
CA ALA A 78 24.60 0.62 41.80
C ALA A 78 23.68 -0.44 42.40
N VAL A 79 24.08 -1.02 43.54
CA VAL A 79 23.28 -2.02 44.26
C VAL A 79 21.97 -1.43 44.77
N LYS A 80 22.01 -0.25 45.42
CA LYS A 80 20.83 0.41 46.01
C LYS A 80 19.74 0.71 44.97
N TYR A 81 20.13 1.15 43.78
CA TYR A 81 19.20 1.57 42.73
C TYR A 81 18.98 0.53 41.62
N GLY A 82 19.58 -0.67 41.75
CA GLY A 82 19.43 -1.75 40.78
C GLY A 82 19.93 -1.37 39.38
N VAL A 83 21.07 -0.68 39.31
CA VAL A 83 21.75 -0.30 38.06
C VAL A 83 23.17 -0.83 38.05
N THR A 84 23.82 -0.90 36.88
CA THR A 84 25.21 -1.31 36.79
C THR A 84 26.14 -0.19 37.25
N GLU A 85 27.27 -0.55 37.89
CA GLU A 85 28.31 0.41 38.30
C GLU A 85 28.79 1.25 37.11
N CYS A 86 28.95 0.63 35.94
CA CYS A 86 29.33 1.31 34.70
C CYS A 86 28.37 2.45 34.33
N ASN A 87 27.05 2.27 34.54
CA ASN A 87 26.07 3.34 34.34
C ASN A 87 26.26 4.47 35.36
N VAL A 88 26.51 4.13 36.63
CA VAL A 88 26.77 5.14 37.68
C VAL A 88 27.99 5.97 37.32
N ARG A 89 29.10 5.33 36.96
CA ARG A 89 30.34 6.00 36.53
C ARG A 89 30.11 6.92 35.33
N ARG A 90 29.39 6.43 34.31
CA ARG A 90 29.02 7.22 33.12
C ARG A 90 28.15 8.43 33.46
N TRP A 91 27.15 8.27 34.32
CA TRP A 91 26.26 9.38 34.70
C TRP A 91 26.99 10.42 35.54
N ARG A 92 27.91 10.02 36.43
CA ARG A 92 28.79 10.95 37.16
C ARG A 92 29.65 11.79 36.22
N ALA A 93 30.24 11.18 35.19
CA ALA A 93 30.99 11.92 34.16
C ALA A 93 30.11 12.91 33.36
N GLN A 94 28.79 12.67 33.29
CA GLN A 94 27.82 13.52 32.62
C GLN A 94 27.06 14.46 33.58
N LYS A 95 27.48 14.57 34.86
CA LYS A 95 26.73 15.27 35.92
C LYS A 95 26.36 16.70 35.54
N ASP A 96 27.28 17.47 34.99
CA ASP A 96 27.02 18.87 34.65
C ASP A 96 26.04 19.03 33.49
N HIS A 97 26.03 18.08 32.54
CA HIS A 97 25.04 18.03 31.47
C HIS A 97 23.66 17.62 31.99
N LEU A 98 23.61 16.72 32.98
CA LEU A 98 22.36 16.25 33.60
C LEU A 98 21.72 17.32 34.49
N LYS A 99 22.51 18.10 35.23
CA LYS A 99 22.02 19.24 36.04
C LYS A 99 21.27 20.27 35.20
N ASN A 100 21.75 20.53 33.99
CA ASN A 100 21.18 21.52 33.08
C ASN A 100 20.04 20.95 32.19
N ALA A 101 19.68 19.68 32.37
CA ALA A 101 18.66 19.01 31.58
C ALA A 101 17.30 18.94 32.32
N HIS A 102 16.22 18.89 31.55
CA HIS A 102 14.87 18.69 32.11
C HIS A 102 14.77 17.35 32.86
N SER A 103 14.14 17.38 34.04
CA SER A 103 13.98 16.26 34.99
C SER A 103 13.53 14.93 34.37
N GLN A 104 12.54 14.98 33.47
CA GLN A 104 11.96 13.81 32.79
C GLN A 104 12.75 13.33 31.56
N ARG A 105 13.87 13.98 31.20
CA ARG A 105 14.62 13.62 29.98
C ARG A 105 15.32 12.27 30.16
N LYS A 106 14.99 11.29 29.33
CA LYS A 106 15.58 9.94 29.41
C LYS A 106 16.88 9.75 28.60
N ALA A 107 17.05 10.53 27.54
CA ALA A 107 18.23 10.49 26.69
C ALA A 107 18.58 11.87 26.12
N PHE A 108 19.88 12.11 25.91
CA PHE A 108 20.35 13.18 25.05
C PHE A 108 20.24 12.69 23.61
N ARG A 109 19.07 12.93 22.99
CA ARG A 109 18.92 12.69 21.56
C ARG A 109 19.91 13.59 20.81
N GLY A 110 20.64 13.00 19.87
CA GLY A 110 21.65 13.70 19.07
C GLY A 110 21.09 14.88 18.28
N PRO A 111 21.95 15.62 17.56
CA PRO A 111 21.56 16.83 16.86
C PRO A 111 20.28 16.64 16.02
N GLN A 112 19.40 17.65 16.06
CA GLN A 112 18.20 17.68 15.23
C GLN A 112 18.53 17.76 13.73
N SER A 113 19.79 18.01 13.37
CA SER A 113 20.32 18.02 12.01
C SER A 113 21.09 16.74 11.66
N GLY A 114 21.05 16.37 10.39
CA GLY A 114 21.90 15.31 9.83
C GLY A 114 23.37 15.68 9.76
N ARG A 115 24.24 14.66 9.79
CA ARG A 115 25.67 14.80 9.48
C ARG A 115 25.86 15.48 8.11
N PHE A 116 25.00 15.16 7.14
CA PHE A 116 24.98 15.73 5.81
C PHE A 116 23.74 16.60 5.61
N GLN A 117 23.80 17.86 6.06
CA GLN A 117 22.65 18.76 6.03
C GLN A 117 22.17 19.09 4.61
N GLU A 118 23.11 19.35 3.68
CA GLU A 118 22.75 19.65 2.29
C GLU A 118 22.12 18.45 1.58
N LEU A 119 22.61 17.24 1.87
CA LEU A 119 22.02 16.00 1.39
C LEU A 119 20.57 15.85 1.89
N ASP A 120 20.35 15.98 3.20
CA ASP A 120 19.02 15.93 3.80
C ASP A 120 18.08 16.99 3.17
N ARG A 121 18.57 18.23 2.97
CA ARG A 121 17.81 19.33 2.34
C ARG A 121 17.37 18.99 0.92
N ARG A 122 18.30 18.53 0.08
CA ARG A 122 18.02 18.20 -1.33
C ARG A 122 17.09 16.99 -1.46
N VAL A 123 17.24 15.98 -0.59
CA VAL A 123 16.34 14.84 -0.55
C VAL A 123 14.93 15.26 -0.11
N CYS A 124 14.80 16.15 0.88
CA CYS A 124 13.50 16.68 1.30
C CYS A 124 12.83 17.50 0.20
N ALA A 125 13.58 18.39 -0.46
CA ALA A 125 13.05 19.17 -1.59
C ALA A 125 12.52 18.27 -2.72
N TYR A 126 13.25 17.20 -3.05
CA TYR A 126 12.79 16.20 -4.00
C TYR A 126 11.51 15.49 -3.53
N VAL A 127 11.44 15.11 -2.25
CA VAL A 127 10.24 14.48 -1.69
C VAL A 127 9.02 15.40 -1.79
N ASP A 128 9.19 16.69 -1.51
CA ASP A 128 8.10 17.66 -1.55
C ASP A 128 7.65 17.98 -2.98
N GLU A 129 8.59 18.14 -3.92
CA GLU A 129 8.29 18.30 -5.35
C GLU A 129 7.47 17.12 -5.86
N ARG A 130 7.94 15.90 -5.62
CA ARG A 130 7.23 14.68 -6.04
C ARG A 130 5.87 14.57 -5.37
N ARG A 131 5.74 14.94 -4.09
CA ARG A 131 4.43 14.97 -3.42
C ARG A 131 3.48 15.99 -4.02
N LYS A 132 3.96 17.17 -4.45
CA LYS A 132 3.15 18.17 -5.17
C LYS A 132 2.63 17.63 -6.50
N ASP A 133 3.43 16.80 -7.17
CA ASP A 133 3.03 16.09 -8.40
C ASP A 133 2.09 14.88 -8.11
N GLY A 134 1.67 14.68 -6.87
CA GLY A 134 0.75 13.61 -6.47
C GLY A 134 1.40 12.23 -6.35
N MET A 135 2.72 12.16 -6.18
CA MET A 135 3.44 10.89 -6.17
C MET A 135 3.47 10.17 -4.83
N PRO A 136 3.16 8.87 -4.81
CA PRO A 136 3.55 8.02 -3.70
C PRO A 136 5.07 7.81 -3.74
N ILE A 137 5.73 8.17 -2.64
CA ILE A 137 7.18 8.03 -2.49
C ILE A 137 7.44 6.97 -1.43
N SER A 138 8.13 5.90 -1.82
CA SER A 138 8.56 4.85 -0.90
C SER A 138 9.92 5.19 -0.28
N ARG A 139 10.28 4.50 0.81
CA ARG A 139 11.62 4.63 1.42
C ARG A 139 12.73 4.28 0.43
N ALA A 140 12.51 3.27 -0.41
CA ALA A 140 13.44 2.88 -1.46
C ALA A 140 13.76 4.04 -2.42
N VAL A 141 12.75 4.78 -2.87
CA VAL A 141 12.93 5.96 -3.74
C VAL A 141 13.74 7.04 -3.03
N ILE A 142 13.47 7.26 -1.73
CA ILE A 142 14.21 8.24 -0.92
C ILE A 142 15.68 7.82 -0.78
N GLN A 143 15.95 6.54 -0.52
CA GLN A 143 17.30 6.02 -0.40
C GLN A 143 18.08 6.17 -1.70
N LEU A 144 17.47 5.84 -2.84
CA LEU A 144 18.10 6.00 -4.15
C LEU A 144 18.43 7.45 -4.46
N LYS A 145 17.48 8.36 -4.22
CA LYS A 145 17.74 9.78 -4.44
C LYS A 145 18.84 10.31 -3.53
N ALA A 146 18.94 9.78 -2.32
CA ALA A 146 20.03 10.12 -1.42
C ALA A 146 21.40 9.65 -1.94
N VAL A 147 21.48 8.44 -2.49
CA VAL A 147 22.73 7.95 -3.11
C VAL A 147 23.12 8.81 -4.31
N GLU A 148 22.15 9.18 -5.16
CA GLU A 148 22.37 10.07 -6.31
C GLU A 148 22.92 11.44 -5.87
N ILE A 149 22.26 12.09 -4.91
CA ILE A 149 22.70 13.40 -4.40
C ILE A 149 24.04 13.29 -3.67
N ALA A 150 24.31 12.19 -2.96
CA ALA A 150 25.60 11.99 -2.29
C ALA A 150 26.75 11.94 -3.31
N LYS A 151 26.54 11.29 -4.47
CA LYS A 151 27.51 11.30 -5.57
C LYS A 151 27.71 12.71 -6.13
N GLU A 152 26.63 13.46 -6.35
CA GLU A 152 26.72 14.85 -6.84
C GLU A 152 27.45 15.79 -5.86
N LEU A 153 27.33 15.54 -4.56
CA LEU A 153 28.02 16.29 -3.51
C LEU A 153 29.44 15.77 -3.25
N ASN A 154 29.93 14.81 -4.05
CA ASN A 154 31.23 14.15 -3.89
C ASN A 154 31.44 13.55 -2.49
N ILE A 155 30.38 13.03 -1.86
CA ILE A 155 30.47 12.34 -0.57
C ILE A 155 30.96 10.90 -0.84
N PRO A 156 32.08 10.46 -0.23
CA PRO A 156 32.57 9.10 -0.41
C PRO A 156 31.54 8.05 -0.01
N THR A 157 31.46 6.95 -0.77
CA THR A 157 30.54 5.84 -0.48
C THR A 157 30.82 5.17 0.87
N ALA A 158 32.06 5.27 1.37
CA ALA A 158 32.44 4.83 2.71
C ALA A 158 31.82 5.70 3.82
N ASP A 159 31.62 7.00 3.57
CA ASP A 159 31.13 7.95 4.56
C ASP A 159 29.60 8.03 4.64
N PHE A 160 28.91 7.69 3.54
CA PHE A 160 27.46 7.76 3.47
C PHE A 160 26.84 6.49 2.90
N LYS A 161 26.07 5.82 3.77
CA LYS A 161 25.16 4.74 3.40
C LYS A 161 23.72 5.23 3.55
N ALA A 162 22.96 5.22 2.47
CA ALA A 162 21.52 5.47 2.47
C ALA A 162 20.74 4.29 3.08
N SER A 163 21.08 3.91 4.32
CA SER A 163 20.46 2.79 5.03
C SER A 163 19.01 3.08 5.39
N LEU A 164 18.25 2.02 5.67
CA LEU A 164 16.86 2.16 6.14
C LEU A 164 16.81 2.99 7.44
N GLY A 165 17.80 2.82 8.32
CA GLY A 165 17.96 3.59 9.55
C GLY A 165 18.21 5.08 9.30
N TRP A 166 19.09 5.42 8.35
CA TRP A 166 19.27 6.81 7.91
C TRP A 166 17.97 7.39 7.36
N CYS A 167 17.30 6.69 6.45
CA CYS A 167 16.06 7.16 5.83
C CYS A 167 14.97 7.41 6.88
N LYS A 168 14.75 6.48 7.82
CA LYS A 168 13.78 6.63 8.92
C LYS A 168 14.10 7.86 9.79
N ARG A 169 15.37 8.06 10.15
CA ARG A 169 15.81 9.21 10.97
C ARG A 169 15.68 10.54 10.23
N MET A 170 16.15 10.61 8.99
CA MET A 170 16.05 11.80 8.13
C MET A 170 14.59 12.20 7.93
N MET A 171 13.71 11.25 7.61
CA MET A 171 12.28 11.52 7.45
C MET A 171 11.66 12.08 8.74
N ARG A 172 11.98 11.48 9.90
CA ARG A 172 11.46 11.93 11.19
C ARG A 172 11.94 13.34 11.55
N ARG A 173 13.20 13.69 11.25
CA ARG A 173 13.75 15.03 11.50
C ARG A 173 13.09 16.11 10.63
N ASN A 174 12.76 15.77 9.39
CA ASN A 174 12.19 16.70 8.42
C ASN A 174 10.64 16.65 8.36
N GLY A 175 9.98 16.01 9.35
CA GLY A 175 8.51 15.95 9.39
C GLY A 175 7.86 15.15 8.26
N LEU A 176 8.62 14.30 7.58
CA LEU A 176 8.13 13.48 6.47
C LEU A 176 7.48 12.20 7.01
N THR A 177 6.20 12.02 6.73
CA THR A 177 5.48 10.76 6.99
C THR A 177 5.14 10.04 5.70
N LEU A 178 5.20 8.71 5.69
CA LEU A 178 4.62 7.93 4.59
C LEU A 178 3.10 8.01 4.74
N ARG A 179 2.43 8.73 3.85
CA ARG A 179 0.98 8.80 3.82
C ARG A 179 0.45 7.73 2.88
N ARG A 180 -0.33 6.79 3.40
CA ARG A 180 -1.20 5.98 2.54
C ARG A 180 -2.29 6.91 2.02
N ARG A 181 -2.48 6.98 0.72
CA ARG A 181 -3.60 7.74 0.15
C ARG A 181 -4.87 7.06 0.64
N THR A 182 -5.58 7.67 1.59
CA THR A 182 -6.97 7.32 1.85
C THR A 182 -7.73 7.76 0.61
N SER A 183 -8.07 6.82 -0.27
CA SER A 183 -9.13 7.10 -1.24
C SER A 183 -10.32 7.54 -0.41
N LEU A 184 -10.77 8.78 -0.57
CA LEU A 184 -12.11 9.16 -0.15
C LEU A 184 -13.02 8.14 -0.81
N ALA A 185 -13.44 7.11 -0.07
CA ALA A 185 -14.40 6.16 -0.55
C ALA A 185 -15.59 7.00 -0.99
N GLN A 186 -15.95 6.92 -2.26
CA GLN A 186 -17.19 7.55 -2.71
C GLN A 186 -18.27 7.01 -1.79
N ARG A 187 -18.99 7.91 -1.10
CA ARG A 187 -20.10 7.51 -0.25
C ARG A 187 -21.06 6.70 -1.14
N LEU A 188 -21.46 5.53 -0.66
CA LEU A 188 -22.43 4.73 -1.38
C LEU A 188 -23.69 5.59 -1.62
N PRO A 189 -24.34 5.45 -2.79
CA PRO A 189 -25.59 6.15 -3.06
C PRO A 189 -26.63 5.87 -1.96
N SER A 190 -27.51 6.83 -1.67
CA SER A 190 -28.59 6.62 -0.69
C SER A 190 -29.55 5.49 -1.10
N ASP A 191 -29.66 5.22 -2.39
CA ASP A 191 -30.45 4.13 -3.00
C ASP A 191 -29.62 2.85 -3.23
N PHE A 192 -28.53 2.67 -2.49
CA PHE A 192 -27.61 1.53 -2.62
C PHE A 192 -28.33 0.18 -2.57
N GLY A 193 -29.20 -0.03 -1.58
CA GLY A 193 -29.91 -1.31 -1.40
C GLY A 193 -30.79 -1.67 -2.59
N GLU A 194 -31.52 -0.71 -3.16
CA GLU A 194 -32.40 -0.93 -4.32
C GLU A 194 -31.59 -1.24 -5.58
N LYS A 195 -30.49 -0.51 -5.81
CA LYS A 195 -29.57 -0.77 -6.94
C LYS A 195 -28.91 -2.13 -6.84
N LEU A 196 -28.52 -2.54 -5.63
CA LEU A 196 -27.93 -3.85 -5.40
C LEU A 196 -28.95 -4.97 -5.68
N LEU A 197 -30.14 -4.89 -5.08
CA LEU A 197 -31.20 -5.90 -5.26
C LEU A 197 -31.67 -5.99 -6.70
N SER A 198 -31.85 -4.87 -7.40
CA SER A 198 -32.24 -4.86 -8.81
C SER A 198 -31.17 -5.50 -9.70
N PHE A 199 -29.89 -5.21 -9.46
CA PHE A 199 -28.78 -5.84 -10.16
C PHE A 199 -28.70 -7.34 -9.89
N GLN A 200 -28.78 -7.76 -8.62
CA GLN A 200 -28.78 -9.18 -8.24
C GLN A 200 -29.92 -9.94 -8.90
N ARG A 201 -31.16 -9.42 -8.82
CA ARG A 201 -32.33 -10.03 -9.48
C ARG A 201 -32.14 -10.15 -10.98
N TYR A 202 -31.56 -9.13 -11.63
CA TYR A 202 -31.27 -9.16 -13.05
C TYR A 202 -30.26 -10.25 -13.42
N VAL A 203 -29.15 -10.35 -12.70
CA VAL A 203 -28.11 -11.39 -12.92
C VAL A 203 -28.66 -12.78 -12.65
N ILE A 204 -29.40 -12.98 -11.55
CA ILE A 204 -30.02 -14.27 -11.20
C ILE A 204 -31.00 -14.71 -12.29
N ASN A 205 -31.85 -13.81 -12.78
CA ASN A 205 -32.81 -14.12 -13.84
C ASN A 205 -32.11 -14.52 -15.14
N LEU A 206 -31.04 -13.82 -15.52
CA LEU A 206 -30.23 -14.20 -16.67
C LEU A 206 -29.58 -15.58 -16.48
N ARG A 207 -29.02 -15.86 -15.30
CA ARG A 207 -28.39 -17.15 -14.99
C ARG A 207 -29.40 -18.29 -15.03
N LYS A 208 -30.59 -18.13 -14.46
CA LYS A 208 -31.68 -19.11 -14.53
C LYS A 208 -32.13 -19.36 -15.97
N LYS A 209 -32.27 -18.30 -16.76
CA LYS A 209 -32.74 -18.38 -18.15
C LYS A 209 -31.74 -19.06 -19.10
N HIS A 210 -30.45 -18.79 -18.93
CA HIS A 210 -29.43 -19.15 -19.91
C HIS A 210 -28.40 -20.17 -19.43
N SER A 211 -28.37 -20.49 -18.12
CA SER A 211 -27.49 -21.49 -17.51
C SER A 211 -26.03 -21.36 -17.97
N TYR A 212 -25.47 -20.15 -17.84
CA TYR A 212 -24.08 -19.89 -18.26
C TYR A 212 -23.11 -20.76 -17.45
N PRO A 213 -22.18 -21.47 -18.10
CA PRO A 213 -21.03 -22.03 -17.41
C PRO A 213 -20.19 -20.91 -16.77
N LEU A 214 -19.49 -21.20 -15.66
CA LEU A 214 -18.64 -20.21 -14.99
C LEU A 214 -17.52 -19.69 -15.90
N ASP A 215 -17.02 -20.51 -16.82
CA ASP A 215 -16.04 -20.13 -17.86
C ASP A 215 -16.63 -19.23 -18.97
N GLN A 216 -17.92 -18.87 -18.90
CA GLN A 216 -18.59 -17.93 -19.82
C GLN A 216 -19.15 -16.68 -19.12
N ILE A 217 -18.95 -16.54 -17.81
CA ILE A 217 -19.32 -15.33 -17.06
C ILE A 217 -18.03 -14.54 -16.84
N GLY A 218 -17.94 -13.35 -17.42
CA GLY A 218 -16.72 -12.54 -17.39
C GLY A 218 -16.94 -11.15 -16.84
N ASN A 219 -15.94 -10.66 -16.12
CA ASN A 219 -15.85 -9.29 -15.65
C ASN A 219 -14.62 -8.63 -16.27
N ALA A 220 -14.75 -7.38 -16.74
CA ALA A 220 -13.64 -6.65 -17.34
C ALA A 220 -13.67 -5.17 -16.99
N ASP A 221 -12.48 -4.59 -16.82
CA ASP A 221 -12.29 -3.21 -16.39
C ASP A 221 -10.99 -2.63 -16.96
N GLN A 222 -10.92 -1.29 -17.05
CA GLN A 222 -9.74 -0.54 -17.45
C GLN A 222 -9.01 0.01 -16.24
N THR A 223 -7.74 -0.34 -16.09
CA THR A 223 -6.85 0.22 -15.10
C THR A 223 -5.75 1.05 -15.77
N PRO A 224 -5.54 2.32 -15.40
CA PRO A 224 -4.36 3.05 -15.83
C PRO A 224 -3.09 2.49 -15.15
N VAL A 225 -2.06 2.25 -15.96
CA VAL A 225 -0.70 1.88 -15.57
C VAL A 225 0.24 2.96 -16.08
N PHE A 226 1.30 3.29 -15.34
CA PHE A 226 2.17 4.42 -15.65
C PHE A 226 3.60 3.95 -15.91
N PHE A 227 4.22 4.47 -16.96
CA PHE A 227 5.58 4.08 -17.38
C PHE A 227 6.67 4.50 -16.39
N ASP A 228 6.44 5.59 -15.67
CA ASP A 228 7.43 6.27 -14.85
C ASP A 228 6.95 6.61 -13.45
N MET A 229 5.63 6.62 -13.18
CA MET A 229 5.00 7.17 -11.96
C MET A 229 5.66 8.53 -11.55
N PRO A 230 5.08 9.72 -11.79
CA PRO A 230 3.73 10.04 -12.25
C PRO A 230 3.74 10.56 -13.69
N THR A 231 3.65 9.61 -14.62
CA THR A 231 2.87 9.63 -15.87
C THR A 231 3.54 10.22 -17.12
N PRO A 232 3.44 9.51 -18.27
CA PRO A 232 2.23 9.49 -19.08
C PRO A 232 1.63 8.08 -19.29
N VAL A 233 0.30 8.04 -19.40
CA VAL A 233 -0.62 6.91 -19.14
C VAL A 233 -0.53 5.74 -20.13
N THR A 234 -0.63 4.52 -19.64
CA THR A 234 -1.01 3.31 -20.40
C THR A 234 -2.36 2.82 -19.88
N VAL A 235 -3.33 2.59 -20.74
CA VAL A 235 -4.62 2.02 -20.33
C VAL A 235 -4.58 0.51 -20.51
N HIS A 236 -4.85 -0.20 -19.43
CA HIS A 236 -4.78 -1.65 -19.40
C HIS A 236 -6.16 -2.25 -19.13
N LYS A 237 -6.71 -3.02 -20.09
CA LYS A 237 -7.92 -3.82 -19.85
C LYS A 237 -7.52 -5.19 -19.32
N LYS A 238 -8.06 -5.52 -18.15
CA LYS A 238 -8.02 -6.89 -17.62
C LYS A 238 -9.41 -7.48 -17.71
N ALA A 239 -9.46 -8.78 -17.85
CA ALA A 239 -10.69 -9.52 -17.75
C ALA A 239 -10.43 -10.88 -17.11
N CYS A 240 -11.39 -11.32 -16.32
CA CYS A 240 -11.37 -12.61 -15.67
C CYS A 240 -12.75 -13.26 -15.75
N LEU A 241 -12.78 -14.58 -15.57
CA LEU A 241 -13.98 -15.40 -15.64
C LEU A 241 -14.33 -15.90 -14.22
N ALA A 242 -15.59 -16.27 -14.02
CA ALA A 242 -16.10 -16.70 -12.72
C ALA A 242 -15.48 -18.00 -12.19
N ASP A 243 -14.84 -18.80 -13.06
CA ASP A 243 -14.06 -19.98 -12.70
C ASP A 243 -12.62 -19.66 -12.24
N GLY A 244 -12.24 -18.37 -12.18
CA GLY A 244 -10.91 -17.91 -11.82
C GLY A 244 -9.95 -17.74 -13.00
N THR A 245 -10.39 -18.08 -14.23
CA THR A 245 -9.55 -17.93 -15.42
C THR A 245 -9.24 -16.46 -15.69
N LYS A 246 -7.96 -16.17 -15.91
CA LYS A 246 -7.46 -14.85 -16.31
C LYS A 246 -7.34 -14.77 -17.82
N LEU A 247 -7.94 -13.74 -18.44
CA LEU A 247 -7.78 -13.50 -19.88
C LEU A 247 -6.50 -12.71 -20.17
N PRO A 248 -5.95 -12.81 -21.40
CA PRO A 248 -4.80 -12.02 -21.82
C PRO A 248 -4.98 -10.53 -21.56
N PRO A 249 -4.00 -9.88 -20.92
CA PRO A 249 -4.03 -8.45 -20.70
C PRO A 249 -4.00 -7.65 -22.02
N TYR A 250 -4.78 -6.57 -22.09
CA TYR A 250 -4.89 -5.71 -23.27
C TYR A 250 -4.37 -4.31 -22.96
N VAL A 251 -3.22 -3.96 -23.52
CA VAL A 251 -2.46 -2.74 -23.24
C VAL A 251 -2.67 -1.73 -24.36
N VAL A 252 -3.10 -0.52 -24.02
CA VAL A 252 -3.18 0.63 -24.92
C VAL A 252 -2.13 1.65 -24.50
N LEU A 253 -1.11 1.82 -25.31
CA LEU A 253 -0.03 2.79 -25.11
C LEU A 253 -0.49 4.18 -25.56
N LYS A 254 -0.31 5.22 -24.73
CA LYS A 254 -0.55 6.62 -25.11
C LYS A 254 0.52 7.13 -26.07
N ARG A 255 0.37 6.81 -27.36
CA ARG A 255 1.27 7.16 -28.47
C ARG A 255 0.62 6.82 -29.82
N LYS A 256 1.21 7.28 -30.92
CA LYS A 256 0.69 7.03 -32.29
C LYS A 256 0.91 5.61 -32.80
N THR A 257 2.02 4.97 -32.42
CA THR A 257 2.42 3.66 -32.96
C THR A 257 2.93 2.74 -31.86
N VAL A 258 2.76 1.43 -32.03
CA VAL A 258 3.39 0.42 -31.18
C VAL A 258 4.89 0.35 -31.55
N PRO A 259 5.81 0.22 -30.57
CA PRO A 259 7.23 0.00 -30.86
C PRO A 259 7.46 -1.19 -31.79
N LYS A 260 8.52 -1.13 -32.61
CA LYS A 260 8.91 -2.22 -33.52
C LYS A 260 9.46 -3.46 -32.78
N GLU A 261 9.90 -3.28 -31.54
CA GLU A 261 10.35 -4.37 -30.68
C GLU A 261 9.24 -5.40 -30.46
N ALA A 262 9.59 -6.69 -30.50
CA ALA A 262 8.63 -7.76 -30.26
C ALA A 262 8.13 -7.74 -28.81
N MET A 263 6.82 -7.75 -28.64
CA MET A 263 6.16 -7.82 -27.32
C MET A 263 6.17 -9.26 -26.79
N PRO A 264 6.20 -9.47 -25.45
CA PRO A 264 6.15 -10.81 -24.88
C PRO A 264 4.87 -11.55 -25.29
N ALA A 265 4.93 -12.88 -25.32
CA ALA A 265 3.75 -13.70 -25.62
C ALA A 265 2.69 -13.58 -24.50
N GLY A 266 1.42 -13.69 -24.85
CA GLY A 266 0.32 -13.67 -23.89
C GLY A 266 -0.21 -12.28 -23.52
N ILE A 267 0.32 -11.20 -24.10
CA ILE A 267 -0.21 -9.83 -23.96
C ILE A 267 -0.60 -9.26 -25.33
N ILE A 268 -1.63 -8.42 -25.36
CA ILE A 268 -2.06 -7.74 -26.58
C ILE A 268 -1.76 -6.25 -26.42
N VAL A 269 -0.97 -5.70 -27.34
CA VAL A 269 -0.56 -4.29 -27.29
C VAL A 269 -1.13 -3.53 -28.48
N ARG A 270 -1.67 -2.35 -28.20
CA ARG A 270 -2.16 -1.35 -29.15
C ARG A 270 -1.61 0.03 -28.79
N ALA A 271 -1.71 0.97 -29.70
CA ALA A 271 -1.34 2.36 -29.49
C ALA A 271 -2.53 3.27 -29.81
N GLN A 272 -2.74 4.29 -29.00
CA GLN A 272 -3.74 5.34 -29.23
C GLN A 272 -3.18 6.67 -28.72
N GLU A 273 -3.29 7.74 -29.50
CA GLU A 273 -2.57 9.00 -29.25
C GLU A 273 -2.89 9.65 -27.90
N LYS A 274 -4.16 9.61 -27.48
CA LYS A 274 -4.65 10.17 -26.22
C LYS A 274 -4.61 9.16 -25.06
N GLY A 275 -4.41 7.88 -25.34
CA GLY A 275 -4.45 6.78 -24.39
C GLY A 275 -5.86 6.41 -23.93
N TRP A 276 -6.91 6.79 -24.65
CA TRP A 276 -8.30 6.47 -24.27
C TRP A 276 -8.77 5.15 -24.88
N MET A 277 -9.57 4.39 -24.11
CA MET A 277 -10.27 3.22 -24.64
C MET A 277 -11.60 3.66 -25.27
N GLU A 278 -11.52 4.12 -26.51
CA GLU A 278 -12.70 4.48 -27.31
C GLU A 278 -13.40 3.23 -27.86
N THR A 279 -14.61 3.42 -28.41
CA THR A 279 -15.49 2.35 -28.91
C THR A 279 -14.77 1.34 -29.80
N GLU A 280 -13.92 1.79 -30.73
CA GLU A 280 -13.21 0.92 -31.66
C GLU A 280 -12.24 -0.04 -30.95
N LEU A 281 -11.52 0.45 -29.94
CA LEU A 281 -10.62 -0.38 -29.13
C LEU A 281 -11.39 -1.36 -28.24
N VAL A 282 -12.57 -0.98 -27.74
CA VAL A 282 -13.45 -1.91 -27.03
C VAL A 282 -13.89 -3.03 -27.98
N VAL A 283 -14.27 -2.71 -29.21
CA VAL A 283 -14.66 -3.71 -30.23
C VAL A 283 -13.47 -4.59 -30.63
N ASP A 284 -12.27 -4.05 -30.80
CA ASP A 284 -11.06 -4.83 -31.04
C ASP A 284 -10.79 -5.78 -29.87
N TRP A 285 -10.81 -5.29 -28.63
CA TRP A 285 -10.68 -6.11 -27.42
C TRP A 285 -11.72 -7.25 -27.38
N LEU A 286 -12.98 -6.96 -27.72
CA LEU A 286 -14.03 -7.97 -27.80
C LEU A 286 -13.69 -9.07 -28.81
N LYS A 287 -13.07 -8.75 -29.95
CA LYS A 287 -12.70 -9.71 -30.98
C LYS A 287 -11.46 -10.53 -30.60
N VAL A 288 -10.43 -9.88 -30.07
CA VAL A 288 -9.10 -10.48 -29.89
C VAL A 288 -8.88 -11.08 -28.51
N VAL A 289 -9.62 -10.64 -27.50
CA VAL A 289 -9.59 -11.21 -26.13
C VAL A 289 -10.88 -11.97 -25.85
N TRP A 290 -12.02 -11.27 -25.79
CA TRP A 290 -13.26 -11.88 -25.32
C TRP A 290 -13.75 -13.00 -26.25
N GLY A 291 -13.73 -12.79 -27.56
CA GLY A 291 -14.15 -13.77 -28.56
C GLY A 291 -13.19 -14.97 -28.69
N ARG A 292 -11.94 -14.83 -28.22
CA ARG A 292 -10.93 -15.89 -28.22
C ARG A 292 -10.86 -16.68 -26.93
N ARG A 293 -11.63 -16.30 -25.89
CA ARG A 293 -11.74 -17.08 -24.65
C ARG A 293 -12.19 -18.52 -24.95
N ARG A 294 -11.94 -19.45 -24.03
CA ARG A 294 -12.42 -20.83 -24.13
C ARG A 294 -13.95 -20.84 -24.34
N GLY A 295 -14.42 -21.53 -25.37
CA GLY A 295 -15.84 -21.55 -25.75
C GLY A 295 -16.32 -20.39 -26.64
N GLY A 296 -15.52 -19.32 -26.81
CA GLY A 296 -15.83 -18.17 -27.65
C GLY A 296 -15.95 -18.52 -29.15
N LEU A 297 -15.04 -19.34 -29.67
CA LEU A 297 -15.09 -19.85 -31.06
C LEU A 297 -16.36 -20.66 -31.34
N ARG A 298 -16.87 -21.38 -30.34
CA ARG A 298 -18.12 -22.14 -30.43
C ARG A 298 -19.36 -21.29 -30.14
N LYS A 299 -19.20 -19.98 -29.96
CA LYS A 299 -20.27 -19.03 -29.60
C LYS A 299 -21.15 -19.53 -28.44
N LYS A 300 -20.54 -20.14 -27.42
CA LYS A 300 -21.25 -20.51 -26.19
C LYS A 300 -21.95 -19.28 -25.63
N ARG A 301 -23.18 -19.46 -25.11
CA ARG A 301 -23.93 -18.39 -24.46
C ARG A 301 -23.09 -17.83 -23.31
N ASN A 302 -22.94 -16.51 -23.26
CA ASN A 302 -22.02 -15.85 -22.31
C ASN A 302 -22.59 -14.58 -21.72
N MET A 303 -22.03 -14.16 -20.59
CA MET A 303 -22.42 -12.95 -19.88
C MET A 303 -21.17 -12.12 -19.60
N LEU A 304 -21.14 -10.89 -20.08
CA LEU A 304 -20.04 -9.95 -19.88
C LEU A 304 -20.51 -8.79 -19.00
N ILE A 305 -19.89 -8.63 -17.83
CA ILE A 305 -20.16 -7.57 -16.86
C ILE A 305 -19.12 -6.46 -17.05
N LEU A 306 -19.58 -5.23 -17.29
CA LEU A 306 -18.75 -4.03 -17.42
C LEU A 306 -19.30 -2.90 -16.54
N ASP A 307 -18.47 -1.88 -16.25
CA ASP A 307 -18.95 -0.63 -15.65
C ASP A 307 -19.76 0.23 -16.64
N ALA A 308 -20.45 1.24 -16.12
CA ALA A 308 -21.24 2.18 -16.90
C ALA A 308 -20.41 3.23 -17.68
N PHE A 309 -19.16 2.92 -18.05
CA PHE A 309 -18.35 3.80 -18.86
C PHE A 309 -18.97 4.01 -20.26
N ARG A 310 -19.00 5.27 -20.73
CA ARG A 310 -19.69 5.66 -21.98
C ARG A 310 -19.25 4.82 -23.19
N GLY A 311 -17.97 4.47 -23.30
CA GLY A 311 -17.45 3.65 -24.40
C GLY A 311 -18.02 2.22 -24.44
N HIS A 312 -18.39 1.64 -23.28
CA HIS A 312 -18.99 0.32 -23.18
C HIS A 312 -20.47 0.30 -23.59
N LEU A 313 -21.15 1.45 -23.53
CA LEU A 313 -22.58 1.58 -23.79
C LEU A 313 -22.91 1.86 -25.27
N SER A 314 -21.90 1.95 -26.12
CA SER A 314 -22.06 2.24 -27.54
C SER A 314 -22.72 1.08 -28.31
N ASP A 315 -23.47 1.41 -29.37
CA ASP A 315 -24.16 0.40 -30.18
C ASP A 315 -23.22 -0.59 -30.88
N PRO A 316 -22.03 -0.20 -31.39
CA PRO A 316 -21.06 -1.16 -31.93
C PRO A 316 -20.65 -2.21 -30.90
N VAL A 317 -20.45 -1.82 -29.63
CA VAL A 317 -20.11 -2.75 -28.55
C VAL A 317 -21.26 -3.71 -28.28
N LYS A 318 -22.50 -3.20 -28.14
CA LYS A 318 -23.70 -4.05 -27.96
C LYS A 318 -23.89 -5.02 -29.11
N LYS A 319 -23.75 -4.57 -30.36
CA LYS A 319 -23.86 -5.40 -31.56
C LYS A 319 -22.79 -6.50 -31.57
N GLN A 320 -21.54 -6.15 -31.24
CA GLN A 320 -20.44 -7.11 -31.19
C GLN A 320 -20.65 -8.18 -30.11
N VAL A 321 -21.10 -7.80 -28.91
CA VAL A 321 -21.42 -8.76 -27.84
C VAL A 321 -22.55 -9.71 -28.25
N LYS A 322 -23.63 -9.18 -28.85
CA LYS A 322 -24.72 -10.00 -29.40
C LYS A 322 -24.23 -10.97 -30.48
N ALA A 323 -23.36 -10.53 -31.39
CA ALA A 323 -22.79 -11.38 -32.44
C ALA A 323 -21.94 -12.55 -31.89
N MET A 324 -21.44 -12.42 -30.65
CA MET A 324 -20.74 -13.48 -29.91
C MET A 324 -21.67 -14.31 -29.03
N ASN A 325 -23.00 -14.24 -29.22
CA ASN A 325 -24.02 -14.88 -28.39
C ASN A 325 -23.88 -14.51 -26.90
N GLY A 326 -23.61 -13.22 -26.63
CA GLY A 326 -23.40 -12.70 -25.29
C GLY A 326 -24.50 -11.76 -24.82
N ASP A 327 -24.72 -11.74 -23.52
CA ASP A 327 -25.50 -10.74 -22.81
C ASP A 327 -24.54 -9.74 -22.14
N LEU A 328 -24.76 -8.45 -22.38
CA LEU A 328 -23.99 -7.37 -21.78
C LEU A 328 -24.71 -6.88 -20.53
N VAL A 329 -24.05 -7.00 -19.38
CA VAL A 329 -24.54 -6.57 -18.07
C VAL A 329 -23.74 -5.35 -17.63
N ILE A 330 -24.44 -4.28 -17.25
CA ILE A 330 -23.83 -3.01 -16.86
C ILE A 330 -24.01 -2.81 -15.36
N ILE A 331 -22.91 -2.52 -14.66
CA ILE A 331 -22.92 -2.18 -13.24
C ILE A 331 -23.55 -0.79 -13.07
N PRO A 332 -24.54 -0.62 -12.18
CA PRO A 332 -25.15 0.68 -11.94
C PRO A 332 -24.13 1.72 -11.47
N GLY A 333 -24.36 2.99 -11.83
CA GLY A 333 -23.47 4.09 -11.43
C GLY A 333 -23.31 4.20 -9.91
N GLY A 334 -22.07 4.37 -9.46
CA GLY A 334 -21.73 4.45 -8.03
C GLY A 334 -21.60 3.10 -7.32
N MET A 335 -21.79 1.98 -8.01
CA MET A 335 -21.75 0.63 -7.42
C MET A 335 -20.45 -0.14 -7.70
N THR A 336 -19.49 0.48 -8.41
CA THR A 336 -18.25 -0.19 -8.84
C THR A 336 -17.47 -0.77 -7.66
N SER A 337 -17.42 -0.08 -6.52
CA SER A 337 -16.73 -0.57 -5.31
C SER A 337 -17.32 -1.84 -4.69
N GLN A 338 -18.51 -2.27 -5.13
CA GLN A 338 -19.24 -3.42 -4.59
C GLN A 338 -19.46 -4.50 -5.65
N LEU A 339 -19.72 -4.11 -6.91
CA LEU A 339 -20.16 -5.01 -7.98
C LEU A 339 -19.12 -5.23 -9.08
N GLN A 340 -18.03 -4.44 -9.13
CA GLN A 340 -16.96 -4.63 -10.11
C GLN A 340 -15.90 -5.55 -9.52
N VAL A 341 -15.92 -6.84 -9.89
CA VAL A 341 -14.97 -7.85 -9.39
C VAL A 341 -13.52 -7.36 -9.49
N LEU A 342 -13.18 -6.70 -10.61
CA LEU A 342 -11.83 -6.19 -10.78
C LEU A 342 -11.45 -5.12 -9.75
N ASP A 343 -12.36 -4.25 -9.33
CA ASP A 343 -12.08 -3.25 -8.29
C ASP A 343 -12.10 -3.84 -6.88
N VAL A 344 -12.96 -4.82 -6.62
CA VAL A 344 -13.10 -5.45 -5.30
C VAL A 344 -11.87 -6.30 -4.97
N VAL A 345 -11.39 -7.16 -5.88
CA VAL A 345 -10.36 -8.17 -5.56
C VAL A 345 -9.10 -8.13 -6.43
N VAL A 346 -9.12 -7.55 -7.64
CA VAL A 346 -7.97 -7.65 -8.58
C VAL A 346 -7.07 -6.43 -8.56
N ASN A 347 -7.65 -5.23 -8.60
CA ASN A 347 -6.94 -4.01 -8.98
C ASN A 347 -5.90 -3.59 -7.94
N LYS A 348 -6.17 -3.81 -6.65
CA LYS A 348 -5.21 -3.57 -5.56
C LYS A 348 -3.98 -4.50 -5.65
N PRO A 349 -4.10 -5.84 -5.54
CA PRO A 349 -2.93 -6.72 -5.58
C PRO A 349 -2.15 -6.61 -6.90
N PHE A 350 -2.84 -6.44 -8.04
CA PHE A 350 -2.17 -6.18 -9.31
C PHE A 350 -1.30 -4.92 -9.28
N LYS A 351 -1.83 -3.79 -8.80
CA LYS A 351 -1.09 -2.52 -8.72
C LYS A 351 0.07 -2.62 -7.74
N ASP A 352 -0.09 -3.35 -6.64
CA ASP A 352 0.96 -3.52 -5.63
C ASP A 352 2.10 -4.40 -6.18
N ASN A 353 1.79 -5.50 -6.86
CA ASN A 353 2.78 -6.33 -7.55
C ASN A 353 3.53 -5.57 -8.65
N LEU A 354 2.83 -4.72 -9.40
CA LEU A 354 3.44 -3.91 -10.43
C LEU A 354 4.37 -2.83 -9.84
N ARG A 355 3.97 -2.19 -8.74
CA ARG A 355 4.81 -1.24 -7.99
C ARG A 355 6.05 -1.90 -7.42
N LYS A 356 5.92 -3.13 -6.91
CA LYS A 356 7.05 -3.91 -6.41
C LYS A 356 8.11 -4.08 -7.50
N LYS A 357 7.71 -4.53 -8.70
CA LYS A 357 8.61 -4.70 -9.85
C LYS A 357 9.27 -3.41 -10.29
N TYR A 358 8.50 -2.32 -10.37
CA TYR A 358 9.06 -1.00 -10.67
C TYR A 358 10.10 -0.57 -9.62
N THR A 359 9.83 -0.82 -8.34
CA THR A 359 10.74 -0.46 -7.25
C THR A 359 12.02 -1.31 -7.28
N GLU A 360 11.91 -2.61 -7.51
CA GLU A 360 13.04 -3.53 -7.67
C GLU A 360 13.92 -3.12 -8.85
N TRP A 361 13.31 -2.84 -10.00
CA TRP A 361 14.02 -2.31 -11.15
C TRP A 361 14.73 -1.01 -10.80
N LEU A 362 14.02 -0.03 -10.23
CA LEU A 362 14.61 1.25 -9.85
C LEU A 362 15.81 1.08 -8.90
N LEU A 363 15.78 0.09 -8.00
CA LEU A 363 16.85 -0.22 -7.06
C LEU A 363 18.05 -0.98 -7.66
N SER A 364 17.92 -1.58 -8.85
CA SER A 364 18.97 -2.42 -9.45
C SER A 364 20.25 -1.65 -9.86
N GLY A 365 20.20 -0.32 -9.96
CA GLY A 365 21.37 0.53 -10.20
C GLY A 365 21.90 0.56 -11.63
N ASP A 366 21.61 -0.45 -12.45
CA ASP A 366 22.05 -0.58 -13.85
C ASP A 366 21.08 0.12 -14.82
N HIS A 367 20.92 1.43 -14.65
CA HIS A 367 20.02 2.23 -15.48
C HIS A 367 20.76 3.06 -16.50
N ALA A 368 20.35 2.96 -17.78
CA ALA A 368 20.75 3.93 -18.77
C ALA A 368 20.30 5.34 -18.36
N LEU A 369 21.16 6.34 -18.58
CA LEU A 369 20.86 7.74 -18.30
C LEU A 369 20.47 8.46 -19.58
N THR A 370 19.55 9.43 -19.50
CA THR A 370 19.26 10.37 -20.58
C THR A 370 20.46 11.30 -20.77
N PRO A 371 20.56 12.02 -21.92
CA PRO A 371 21.58 13.06 -22.10
C PRO A 371 21.58 14.13 -21.00
N THR A 372 20.47 14.29 -20.29
CA THR A 372 20.27 15.19 -19.15
C THR A 372 20.59 14.54 -17.79
N GLY A 373 21.18 13.35 -17.77
CA GLY A 373 21.60 12.65 -16.54
C GLY A 373 20.45 11.98 -15.75
N LYS A 374 19.22 11.93 -16.28
CA LYS A 374 18.08 11.28 -15.59
C LYS A 374 18.03 9.80 -15.93
N ILE A 375 17.57 8.97 -14.99
CA ILE A 375 17.26 7.55 -15.28
C ILE A 375 16.27 7.47 -16.44
N GLN A 376 16.63 6.70 -17.48
CA GLN A 376 15.73 6.43 -18.60
C GLN A 376 14.54 5.60 -18.14
N LYS A 377 13.37 5.84 -18.74
CA LYS A 377 12.16 5.08 -18.45
C LYS A 377 12.34 3.61 -18.85
N PRO A 378 11.69 2.66 -18.15
CA PRO A 378 11.71 1.27 -18.57
C PRO A 378 11.14 1.13 -19.98
N SER A 379 11.68 0.18 -20.74
CA SER A 379 11.19 -0.09 -22.10
C SER A 379 9.74 -0.56 -22.08
N VAL A 380 9.03 -0.39 -23.21
CA VAL A 380 7.66 -0.89 -23.36
C VAL A 380 7.59 -2.40 -23.16
N ARG A 381 8.59 -3.12 -23.68
CA ARG A 381 8.70 -4.56 -23.50
C ARG A 381 8.81 -4.93 -22.01
N LEU A 382 9.72 -4.29 -21.28
CA LEU A 382 9.93 -4.55 -19.85
C LEU A 382 8.67 -4.25 -19.03
N LEU A 383 7.96 -3.15 -19.35
CA LEU A 383 6.68 -2.86 -18.71
C LEU A 383 5.64 -3.95 -18.99
N CYS A 384 5.56 -4.46 -20.22
CA CYS A 384 4.64 -5.54 -20.57
C CYS A 384 4.98 -6.85 -19.83
N GLU A 385 6.26 -7.17 -19.66
CA GLU A 385 6.72 -8.31 -18.85
C GLU A 385 6.29 -8.14 -17.38
N TRP A 386 6.44 -6.94 -16.81
CA TRP A 386 5.95 -6.67 -15.46
C TRP A 386 4.44 -6.78 -15.32
N ILE A 387 3.68 -6.30 -16.32
CA ILE A 387 2.22 -6.44 -16.35
C ILE A 387 1.84 -7.92 -16.36
N LEU A 388 2.48 -8.74 -17.20
CA LEU A 388 2.24 -10.18 -17.25
C LEU A 388 2.52 -10.82 -15.89
N HIS A 389 3.69 -10.57 -15.30
CA HIS A 389 4.05 -11.16 -14.01
C HIS A 389 3.15 -10.65 -12.86
N ALA A 390 2.76 -9.38 -12.87
CA ALA A 390 1.84 -8.82 -11.87
C ALA A 390 0.42 -9.37 -12.02
N TRP A 391 -0.01 -9.66 -13.25
CA TRP A 391 -1.29 -10.31 -13.53
C TRP A 391 -1.27 -11.79 -13.17
N ASP A 392 -0.15 -12.47 -13.40
CA ASP A 392 0.04 -13.86 -13.04
C ASP A 392 0.02 -14.07 -11.52
N ALA A 393 0.61 -13.14 -10.76
CA ALA A 393 0.61 -13.17 -9.30
C ALA A 393 -0.79 -12.96 -8.66
N VAL A 394 -1.81 -12.53 -9.41
CA VAL A 394 -3.19 -12.48 -8.89
C VAL A 394 -3.76 -13.89 -8.85
N SER A 395 -4.15 -14.35 -7.65
CA SER A 395 -4.65 -15.70 -7.41
C SER A 395 -6.00 -15.96 -8.08
N PRO A 396 -6.16 -17.08 -8.82
CA PRO A 396 -7.46 -17.52 -9.33
C PRO A 396 -8.51 -17.71 -8.22
N LYS A 397 -8.10 -18.15 -7.02
CA LYS A 397 -9.01 -18.32 -5.88
C LYS A 397 -9.63 -16.99 -5.44
N SER A 398 -8.83 -15.92 -5.41
CA SER A 398 -9.32 -14.57 -5.09
C SER A 398 -10.31 -14.06 -6.12
N ILE A 399 -10.12 -14.41 -7.41
CA ILE A 399 -11.06 -14.08 -8.48
C ILE A 399 -12.40 -14.79 -8.26
N ILE A 400 -12.38 -16.12 -8.05
CA ILE A 400 -13.60 -16.91 -7.80
C ILE A 400 -14.37 -16.33 -6.60
N HIS A 401 -13.67 -16.07 -5.50
CA HIS A 401 -14.26 -15.44 -4.32
C HIS A 401 -14.83 -14.05 -4.63
N GLY A 402 -14.13 -13.23 -5.43
CA GLY A 402 -14.62 -11.92 -5.87
C GLY A 402 -15.92 -11.98 -6.67
N PHE A 403 -16.09 -12.97 -7.55
CA PHE A 403 -17.36 -13.15 -8.28
C PHE A 403 -18.52 -13.52 -7.35
N LYS A 404 -18.27 -14.27 -6.27
CA LYS A 404 -19.28 -14.55 -5.23
C LYS A 404 -19.58 -13.32 -4.37
N LYS A 405 -18.54 -12.59 -3.97
CA LYS A 405 -18.67 -11.36 -3.19
C LYS A 405 -19.44 -10.26 -3.92
N CYS A 406 -19.32 -10.19 -5.24
CA CYS A 406 -20.10 -9.28 -6.09
C CYS A 406 -21.51 -9.80 -6.43
N CYS A 407 -21.95 -10.91 -5.84
CA CYS A 407 -23.25 -11.55 -6.08
C CYS A 407 -23.48 -12.00 -7.53
N ILE A 408 -22.42 -12.36 -8.26
CA ILE A 408 -22.50 -12.71 -9.68
C ILE A 408 -22.58 -14.23 -9.87
N SER A 409 -21.74 -15.00 -9.17
CA SER A 409 -21.58 -16.45 -9.38
C SER A 409 -22.11 -17.31 -8.24
N ASN A 410 -22.77 -16.74 -7.24
CA ASN A 410 -23.28 -17.41 -6.05
C ASN A 410 -24.20 -18.58 -6.42
N ALA A 411 -24.29 -19.56 -5.53
CA ALA A 411 -25.28 -20.62 -5.65
C ALA A 411 -26.70 -20.03 -5.76
N LEU A 412 -27.51 -20.57 -6.68
CA LEU A 412 -28.86 -20.03 -6.96
C LEU A 412 -29.89 -20.38 -5.88
N ASP A 413 -29.52 -21.22 -4.91
CA ASP A 413 -30.30 -21.61 -3.74
C ASP A 413 -30.12 -20.67 -2.55
N GLY A 414 -29.26 -19.65 -2.67
CA GLY A 414 -28.98 -18.67 -1.61
C GLY A 414 -27.98 -19.14 -0.55
N SER A 415 -27.40 -20.34 -0.69
CA SER A 415 -26.43 -20.89 0.28
C SER A 415 -25.12 -20.10 0.39
N GLU A 416 -24.87 -19.17 -0.53
CA GLU A 416 -23.64 -18.36 -0.60
C GLU A 416 -23.91 -16.86 -0.52
N ASP A 417 -25.11 -16.43 -0.08
CA ASP A 417 -25.48 -15.01 -0.04
C ASP A 417 -24.74 -14.24 1.08
N ASP A 418 -24.29 -14.94 2.13
CA ASP A 418 -23.53 -14.35 3.25
C ASP A 418 -22.12 -13.87 2.85
N VAL A 419 -21.56 -14.40 1.75
CA VAL A 419 -20.21 -14.04 1.24
C VAL A 419 -20.10 -12.54 0.91
N LEU A 420 -21.23 -11.88 0.67
CA LEU A 420 -21.30 -10.43 0.48
C LEU A 420 -20.77 -9.64 1.71
N TRP A 421 -21.03 -10.16 2.91
CA TRP A 421 -20.75 -9.48 4.18
C TRP A 421 -19.39 -9.85 4.78
N GLU A 422 -18.68 -10.82 4.18
CA GLU A 422 -17.34 -11.21 4.63
C GLU A 422 -16.35 -10.06 4.42
N GLU A 423 -15.60 -9.70 5.46
CA GLU A 423 -14.50 -8.76 5.32
C GLU A 423 -13.41 -9.36 4.41
N PRO A 424 -12.79 -8.56 3.52
CA PRO A 424 -11.71 -9.07 2.69
C PRO A 424 -10.59 -9.61 3.59
N ALA A 425 -10.25 -10.89 3.44
CA ALA A 425 -9.09 -11.47 4.12
C ALA A 425 -7.87 -10.59 3.84
N GLU A 426 -7.31 -9.98 4.90
CA GLU A 426 -6.02 -9.32 4.80
C GLU A 426 -5.01 -10.36 4.31
N PRO A 427 -4.18 -10.05 3.29
CA PRO A 427 -3.10 -10.95 2.93
C PRO A 427 -2.26 -11.18 4.19
N GLU A 428 -1.94 -12.43 4.50
CA GLU A 428 -0.93 -12.77 5.51
C GLU A 428 0.37 -12.08 5.10
N ASP A 429 0.60 -10.89 5.66
CA ASP A 429 1.86 -10.19 5.58
C ASP A 429 2.81 -10.98 6.47
N GLY A 430 3.55 -11.91 5.88
CA GLY A 430 4.65 -12.63 6.51
C GLY A 430 5.85 -11.73 6.85
N SER A 431 5.63 -10.48 7.24
CA SER A 431 6.63 -9.64 7.88
C SER A 431 6.48 -9.75 9.39
N GLU A 432 6.96 -10.86 9.94
CA GLU A 432 7.55 -10.85 11.27
C GLU A 432 8.80 -9.94 11.24
N ASP A 433 8.60 -8.62 11.19
CA ASP A 433 9.64 -7.65 11.56
C ASP A 433 9.77 -7.73 13.09
N SER A 434 10.41 -8.80 13.56
CA SER A 434 10.84 -8.94 14.94
C SER A 434 11.80 -7.79 15.24
N ASP A 435 11.33 -6.85 16.06
CA ASP A 435 12.14 -5.79 16.65
C ASP A 435 13.27 -6.42 17.47
N THR A 436 14.41 -6.66 16.81
CA THR A 436 15.67 -6.94 17.48
C THR A 436 16.67 -5.90 17.02
N GLU A 437 16.76 -4.82 17.80
CA GLU A 437 17.78 -3.79 17.69
C GLU A 437 19.18 -4.42 17.83
N HIS A 438 19.80 -4.78 16.70
CA HIS A 438 21.24 -5.00 16.63
C HIS A 438 21.90 -3.65 16.29
N SER A 439 22.42 -2.98 17.31
CA SER A 439 23.39 -1.91 17.12
C SER A 439 24.78 -2.45 17.45
N GLU A 440 25.61 -2.34 16.44
CA GLU A 440 27.01 -2.69 16.26
C GLU A 440 27.94 -2.48 17.46
N ALA A 441 29.00 -3.28 17.42
CA ALA A 441 30.15 -3.33 18.31
C ALA A 441 30.79 -1.95 18.56
N GLU A 442 31.31 -1.77 19.78
CA GLU A 442 32.46 -0.91 20.00
C GLU A 442 33.61 -1.80 20.46
N ASP A 443 34.74 -1.55 19.80
CA ASP A 443 36.02 -2.19 20.01
C ASP A 443 36.48 -2.15 21.46
N VAL A 444 37.18 -3.23 21.76
CA VAL A 444 37.96 -3.50 22.95
C VAL A 444 39.07 -2.47 23.07
N CYS A 445 39.07 -1.67 24.13
CA CYS A 445 40.32 -1.16 24.68
C CYS A 445 40.82 -2.23 25.67
N GLU A 446 41.78 -3.04 25.22
CA GLU A 446 42.66 -3.80 26.11
C GLU A 446 43.68 -2.85 26.78
N GLU A 447 44.21 -3.31 27.90
CA GLU A 447 45.11 -2.64 28.85
C GLU A 447 46.36 -2.00 28.24
#